data_AF-A0A135WEJ8-F1
#
_entry.id   AF-A0A135WEJ8-F1
#
_cell.length_a   1.000
_cell.length_b   1.000
_cell.length_c   1.000
_cell.angle_alpha   90.00
_cell.angle_beta   90.00
_cell.angle_gamma   90.00
#
_symmetry.space_group_name_H-M   'P 1'
#
loop_
_entity.id
_entity.type
_entity.pdbx_description
1 polymer ?
#
loop_
_entity_poly.entity_id
_entity_poly.type
_entity_poly.pdbx_seq_one_letter_code
_entity_poly.pdbx_strand_id
1 'polypeptide(L)'
;MKVVVGLSGGVDSSVTAYLLQQQGHEVVALFMRNWNDASVTLEDECPWIEDSNDALMVAQKLGIPFQVIDMSELYKERIVDYMFDEYQKGRTPNPDVLCNREVKFDVFMKTAMSLGADKVATGHYAQVSSTFDENGKEIFNLLAGKDNNKDQSYFLCQLSQDQLSKALFPIGELTKPQVREIAKEIGLVTADKKDSQGLCFIGKVSLPQFLQQQLVPKEGEIVEIFKDSPLFSEGMPKFYSQQEELEFLSRKIHYKKSDGKVIGKHQGAQFFTIGQSKGLGIGGHKESCFIISRDMENNIIFVGEGHSSPGLHKKALKMDASEVHWVREDMKLENGGSMEVMARFRYRQALQKAVLYQFENASYIEFEEPQSAIAEGQFAAWYIDEELIGSGVIA
;
A
#
# COMPACT_ATOMS: atom_id res chain seq x y z
N MET A 1 -9.89 19.26 23.23
CA MET A 1 -10.36 18.76 21.94
C MET A 1 -10.98 17.41 22.14
N LYS A 2 -12.06 17.13 21.41
CA LYS A 2 -12.67 15.82 21.29
C LYS A 2 -12.01 15.05 20.16
N VAL A 3 -11.43 13.90 20.48
CA VAL A 3 -10.69 13.07 19.53
C VAL A 3 -11.35 11.70 19.42
N VAL A 4 -11.69 11.32 18.20
CA VAL A 4 -12.20 9.99 17.92
C VAL A 4 -11.06 9.07 17.48
N VAL A 5 -10.89 7.95 18.18
CA VAL A 5 -9.83 6.97 17.88
C VAL A 5 -10.45 5.78 17.16
N GLY A 6 -9.87 5.42 16.01
CA GLY A 6 -10.16 4.14 15.35
C GLY A 6 -9.51 3.01 16.14
N LEU A 7 -10.29 2.35 16.99
CA LEU A 7 -9.81 1.30 17.89
C LEU A 7 -10.05 -0.06 17.26
N SER A 8 -9.00 -0.71 16.75
CA SER A 8 -9.12 -1.94 15.95
C SER A 8 -8.97 -3.24 16.77
N GLY A 9 -8.82 -3.15 18.09
CA GLY A 9 -8.48 -4.30 18.93
C GLY A 9 -7.01 -4.70 18.87
N GLY A 10 -6.15 -3.89 18.21
CA GLY A 10 -4.71 -4.07 18.16
C GLY A 10 -3.97 -3.13 19.12
N VAL A 11 -2.79 -3.55 19.59
CA VAL A 11 -1.98 -2.82 20.59
C VAL A 11 -1.68 -1.37 20.21
N ASP A 12 -1.48 -1.11 18.92
CA ASP A 12 -1.12 0.21 18.39
C ASP A 12 -2.25 1.22 18.61
N SER A 13 -3.48 0.84 18.22
CA SER A 13 -4.67 1.67 18.45
C SER A 13 -5.01 1.85 19.93
N SER A 14 -4.73 0.83 20.75
CA SER A 14 -4.95 0.89 22.20
C SER A 14 -4.05 1.91 22.88
N VAL A 15 -2.75 1.90 22.54
CA VAL A 15 -1.78 2.85 23.07
C VAL A 15 -2.03 4.25 22.52
N THR A 16 -2.45 4.38 21.26
CA THR A 16 -2.92 5.66 20.70
C THR A 16 -4.03 6.28 21.56
N ALA A 17 -5.07 5.51 21.91
CA ALA A 17 -6.16 6.00 22.75
C ALA A 17 -5.67 6.42 24.15
N TYR A 18 -4.81 5.60 24.76
CA TYR A 18 -4.21 5.91 26.06
C TYR A 18 -3.39 7.21 26.04
N LEU A 19 -2.51 7.38 25.06
CA LEU A 19 -1.65 8.57 24.97
C LEU A 19 -2.48 9.85 24.83
N LEU A 20 -3.53 9.83 24.00
CA LEU A 20 -4.42 10.98 23.83
C LEU A 20 -5.18 11.31 25.12
N GLN A 21 -5.61 10.30 25.87
CA GLN A 21 -6.23 10.49 27.16
C GLN A 21 -5.25 11.12 28.16
N GLN A 22 -3.99 10.67 28.20
CA GLN A 22 -2.96 11.26 29.07
C GLN A 22 -2.62 12.70 28.70
N GLN A 23 -2.78 13.08 27.43
CA GLN A 23 -2.66 14.46 26.96
C GLN A 23 -3.86 15.35 27.32
N GLY A 24 -4.87 14.80 28.00
CA GLY A 24 -6.06 15.54 28.47
C GLY A 24 -7.13 15.74 27.39
N HIS A 25 -7.11 14.97 26.31
CA HIS A 25 -8.17 15.00 25.30
C HIS A 25 -9.42 14.25 25.75
N GLU A 26 -10.59 14.69 25.27
CA GLU A 26 -11.82 13.91 25.38
C GLU A 26 -11.80 12.82 24.30
N VAL A 27 -11.51 11.59 24.69
CA VAL A 27 -11.33 10.47 23.76
C VAL A 27 -12.60 9.64 23.63
N VAL A 28 -13.02 9.38 22.39
CA VAL A 28 -14.10 8.44 22.05
C VAL A 28 -13.54 7.35 21.13
N ALA A 29 -13.80 6.08 21.43
CA ALA A 29 -13.35 4.96 20.61
C ALA A 29 -14.44 4.51 19.64
N LEU A 30 -14.08 4.32 18.38
CA LEU A 30 -14.92 3.74 17.35
C LEU A 30 -14.25 2.50 16.75
N PHE A 31 -14.96 1.38 16.73
CA PHE A 31 -14.55 0.16 16.04
C PHE A 31 -15.27 0.05 14.70
N MET A 32 -14.51 -0.21 13.64
CA MET A 32 -15.04 -0.37 12.27
C MET A 32 -15.23 -1.84 11.93
N ARG A 33 -16.48 -2.26 11.73
CA ARG A 33 -16.79 -3.58 11.17
C ARG A 33 -16.85 -3.46 9.64
N ASN A 34 -15.77 -3.85 8.98
CA ASN A 34 -15.60 -3.68 7.53
C ASN A 34 -15.84 -4.95 6.71
N TRP A 35 -15.88 -6.13 7.34
CA TRP A 35 -16.10 -7.39 6.64
C TRP A 35 -16.85 -8.36 7.56
N ASN A 36 -17.80 -9.11 6.99
CA ASN A 36 -18.70 -10.00 7.72
C ASN A 36 -18.75 -11.43 7.14
N ASP A 37 -18.09 -11.68 6.00
CA ASP A 37 -18.10 -12.99 5.37
C ASP A 37 -16.97 -13.87 5.94
N ALA A 38 -17.36 -14.84 6.77
CA ALA A 38 -16.45 -15.82 7.38
C ALA A 38 -16.14 -17.02 6.47
N SER A 39 -16.78 -17.15 5.30
CA SER A 39 -16.54 -18.28 4.39
C SER A 39 -15.14 -18.26 3.76
N VAL A 40 -14.43 -17.15 3.92
CA VAL A 40 -13.19 -16.82 3.22
C VAL A 40 -11.98 -16.79 4.14
N THR A 41 -12.21 -16.86 5.45
CA THR A 41 -11.16 -16.78 6.46
C THR A 41 -10.59 -18.16 6.74
N LEU A 42 -9.28 -18.24 7.02
CA LEU A 42 -8.62 -19.51 7.40
C LEU A 42 -9.03 -20.01 8.79
N GLU A 43 -9.80 -19.21 9.53
CA GLU A 43 -10.29 -19.47 10.88
C GLU A 43 -11.83 -19.59 10.80
N ASP A 44 -12.41 -20.62 11.45
CA ASP A 44 -13.87 -20.94 11.49
C ASP A 44 -14.69 -19.92 12.31
N GLU A 45 -14.06 -18.86 12.81
CA GLU A 45 -14.67 -17.78 13.60
C GLU A 45 -14.57 -16.45 12.86
N CYS A 46 -15.62 -15.62 12.96
CA CYS A 46 -15.62 -14.26 12.43
C CYS A 46 -14.51 -13.42 13.11
N PRO A 47 -13.41 -13.08 12.41
CA PRO A 47 -12.23 -12.48 13.07
C PRO A 47 -12.52 -11.13 13.74
N TRP A 48 -13.53 -10.40 13.26
CA TRP A 48 -13.91 -9.11 13.81
C TRP A 48 -14.53 -9.19 15.22
N ILE A 49 -15.07 -10.34 15.64
CA ILE A 49 -15.70 -10.49 16.96
C ILE A 49 -14.64 -10.42 18.07
N GLU A 50 -13.55 -11.17 17.93
CA GLU A 50 -12.43 -11.14 18.88
C GLU A 50 -11.80 -9.74 18.94
N ASP A 51 -11.53 -9.15 17.77
CA ASP A 51 -10.96 -7.80 17.67
C ASP A 51 -11.88 -6.74 18.30
N SER A 52 -13.20 -6.85 18.11
CA SER A 52 -14.18 -5.95 18.73
C SER A 52 -14.25 -6.12 20.25
N ASN A 53 -14.13 -7.35 20.75
CA ASN A 53 -14.12 -7.63 22.19
C ASN A 53 -12.85 -7.06 22.85
N ASP A 54 -11.69 -7.24 22.23
CA ASP A 54 -10.44 -6.63 22.70
C ASP A 54 -10.53 -5.11 22.73
N ALA A 55 -11.09 -4.50 21.67
CA ALA A 55 -11.31 -3.06 21.61
C ALA A 55 -12.24 -2.57 22.73
N LEU A 56 -13.34 -3.30 22.99
CA LEU A 56 -14.25 -2.99 24.09
C LEU A 56 -13.55 -3.07 25.45
N MET A 57 -12.77 -4.12 25.70
CA MET A 57 -12.01 -4.29 26.95
C MET A 57 -10.98 -3.17 27.16
N VAL A 58 -10.30 -2.75 26.09
CA VAL A 58 -9.39 -1.59 26.13
C VAL A 58 -10.17 -0.32 26.48
N ALA A 59 -11.29 -0.06 25.81
CA ALA A 59 -12.08 1.14 26.05
C ALA A 59 -12.64 1.19 27.49
N GLN A 60 -13.13 0.06 28.01
CA GLN A 60 -13.57 -0.07 29.40
C GLN A 60 -12.44 0.19 30.39
N LYS A 61 -11.25 -0.35 30.13
CA LYS A 61 -10.08 -0.16 30.98
C LYS A 61 -9.62 1.30 31.01
N LEU A 62 -9.69 1.99 29.86
CA LEU A 62 -9.39 3.41 29.77
C LEU A 62 -10.55 4.29 30.24
N GLY A 63 -11.74 3.75 30.48
CA GLY A 63 -12.92 4.54 30.85
C GLY A 63 -13.39 5.49 29.75
N ILE A 64 -13.21 5.13 28.48
CA ILE A 64 -13.61 5.94 27.32
C ILE A 64 -14.86 5.36 26.64
N PRO A 65 -15.76 6.20 26.08
CA PRO A 65 -16.91 5.72 25.33
C PRO A 65 -16.50 4.86 24.13
N PHE A 66 -17.25 3.81 23.85
CA PHE A 66 -16.99 2.87 22.76
C PHE A 66 -18.24 2.63 21.92
N GLN A 67 -18.08 2.65 20.60
CA GLN A 67 -19.16 2.32 19.67
C GLN A 67 -18.63 1.51 18.49
N VAL A 68 -19.45 0.59 17.99
CA VAL A 68 -19.21 -0.17 16.77
C VAL A 68 -19.99 0.46 15.63
N ILE A 69 -19.34 0.62 14.48
CA ILE A 69 -19.96 1.11 13.25
C ILE A 69 -19.75 0.07 12.15
N ASP A 70 -20.83 -0.24 11.44
CA ASP A 70 -20.78 -1.09 10.26
C ASP A 70 -20.40 -0.27 9.03
N MET A 71 -19.35 -0.68 8.34
CA MET A 71 -18.91 -0.10 7.06
C MET A 71 -18.71 -1.20 6.00
N SER A 72 -19.29 -2.39 6.21
CA SER A 72 -19.07 -3.55 5.33
C SER A 72 -19.51 -3.32 3.88
N GLU A 73 -20.65 -2.64 3.67
CA GLU A 73 -21.13 -2.30 2.33
C GLU A 73 -20.15 -1.37 1.59
N LEU A 74 -19.70 -0.29 2.27
CA LEU A 74 -18.77 0.68 1.70
C LEU A 74 -17.39 0.08 1.45
N TYR A 75 -16.91 -0.77 2.37
CA TYR A 75 -15.63 -1.45 2.21
C TYR A 75 -15.68 -2.42 1.02
N LYS A 76 -16.78 -3.16 0.85
CA LYS A 76 -16.97 -4.03 -0.30
C LYS A 76 -16.92 -3.23 -1.61
N GLU A 77 -17.75 -2.20 -1.73
CA GLU A 77 -17.86 -1.38 -2.94
C GLU A 77 -16.54 -0.69 -3.30
N ARG A 78 -15.88 -0.04 -2.33
CA ARG A 78 -14.72 0.82 -2.60
C ARG A 78 -13.39 0.10 -2.62
N ILE A 79 -13.28 -1.03 -1.92
CA ILE A 79 -11.99 -1.74 -1.76
C ILE A 79 -12.04 -3.09 -2.46
N VAL A 80 -13.04 -3.92 -2.15
CA VAL A 80 -13.09 -5.30 -2.64
C VAL A 80 -13.42 -5.35 -4.13
N ASP A 81 -14.48 -4.68 -4.56
CA ASP A 81 -14.90 -4.68 -5.96
C ASP A 81 -13.82 -4.04 -6.87
N TYR A 82 -13.20 -2.95 -6.41
CA TYR A 82 -12.02 -2.35 -7.05
C TYR A 82 -10.86 -3.36 -7.18
N MET A 83 -10.58 -4.10 -6.09
CA MET A 83 -9.50 -5.08 -6.10
C MET A 83 -9.73 -6.17 -7.15
N PHE A 84 -10.97 -6.68 -7.24
CA PHE A 84 -11.34 -7.67 -8.25
C PHE A 84 -11.18 -7.15 -9.69
N ASP A 85 -11.65 -5.93 -9.97
CA ASP A 85 -11.53 -5.29 -11.27
C ASP A 85 -10.05 -5.11 -11.70
N GLU A 86 -9.19 -4.69 -10.79
CA GLU A 86 -7.75 -4.53 -11.06
C GLU A 86 -7.06 -5.87 -11.34
N TYR A 87 -7.34 -6.90 -10.54
CA TYR A 87 -6.79 -8.25 -10.80
C TYR A 87 -7.31 -8.82 -12.12
N GLN A 88 -8.57 -8.57 -12.48
CA GLN A 88 -9.12 -8.97 -13.78
C GLN A 88 -8.38 -8.30 -14.96
N LYS A 89 -7.94 -7.05 -14.77
CA LYS A 89 -7.09 -6.31 -15.73
C LYS A 89 -5.61 -6.74 -15.69
N GLY A 90 -5.24 -7.68 -14.82
CA GLY A 90 -3.86 -8.10 -14.63
C GLY A 90 -3.00 -7.07 -13.87
N ARG A 91 -3.60 -6.13 -13.15
CA ARG A 91 -2.91 -5.21 -12.25
C ARG A 91 -2.89 -5.79 -10.83
N THR A 92 -1.96 -5.32 -10.01
CA THR A 92 -1.82 -5.75 -8.61
C THR A 92 -2.09 -4.54 -7.72
N PRO A 93 -3.34 -4.32 -7.30
CA PRO A 93 -3.71 -3.15 -6.50
C PRO A 93 -3.10 -3.20 -5.09
N ASN A 94 -3.09 -2.05 -4.42
CA ASN A 94 -2.78 -1.96 -2.99
C ASN A 94 -4.04 -1.56 -2.19
N PRO A 95 -4.82 -2.52 -1.67
CA PRO A 95 -6.09 -2.24 -1.00
C PRO A 95 -5.91 -1.48 0.33
N ASP A 96 -4.75 -1.58 0.97
CA ASP A 96 -4.50 -0.91 2.25
C ASP A 96 -4.33 0.61 2.07
N VAL A 97 -3.66 1.05 0.99
CA VAL A 97 -3.57 2.47 0.61
C VAL A 97 -4.97 3.04 0.37
N LEU A 98 -5.80 2.32 -0.40
CA LEU A 98 -7.17 2.72 -0.68
C LEU A 98 -8.05 2.72 0.57
N CYS A 99 -7.89 1.73 1.45
CA CYS A 99 -8.66 1.67 2.69
C CYS A 99 -8.38 2.87 3.59
N ASN A 100 -7.14 3.35 3.64
CA ASN A 100 -6.85 4.59 4.36
C ASN A 100 -7.52 5.79 3.71
N ARG A 101 -7.40 5.97 2.39
CA ARG A 101 -8.01 7.11 1.67
C ARG A 101 -9.54 7.11 1.76
N GLU A 102 -10.17 5.98 1.44
CA GLU A 102 -11.61 5.84 1.18
C GLU A 102 -12.43 5.44 2.41
N VAL A 103 -11.82 4.80 3.40
CA VAL A 103 -12.54 4.28 4.58
C VAL A 103 -12.09 5.02 5.83
N LYS A 104 -10.82 4.92 6.23
CA LYS A 104 -10.36 5.46 7.51
C LYS A 104 -10.31 6.98 7.56
N PHE A 105 -9.91 7.64 6.48
CA PHE A 105 -9.80 9.10 6.43
C PHE A 105 -10.88 9.76 5.56
N ASP A 106 -11.85 9.00 5.07
CA ASP A 106 -13.06 9.55 4.46
C ASP A 106 -14.30 9.21 5.29
N VAL A 107 -14.84 8.00 5.16
CA VAL A 107 -16.10 7.59 5.82
C VAL A 107 -16.00 7.65 7.34
N PHE A 108 -14.96 7.06 7.92
CA PHE A 108 -14.72 7.07 9.36
C PHE A 108 -14.51 8.49 9.89
N MET A 109 -13.71 9.29 9.18
CA MET A 109 -13.48 10.68 9.56
C MET A 109 -14.78 11.49 9.53
N LYS A 110 -15.57 11.40 8.45
CA LYS A 110 -16.89 12.07 8.37
C LYS A 110 -17.82 11.65 9.50
N THR A 111 -17.84 10.36 9.82
CA THR A 111 -18.65 9.85 10.93
C THR A 111 -18.18 10.43 12.27
N ALA A 112 -16.88 10.45 12.52
CA ALA A 112 -16.29 11.07 13.71
C ALA A 112 -16.64 12.57 13.83
N MET A 113 -16.52 13.32 12.73
CA MET A 113 -16.88 14.74 12.70
C MET A 113 -18.36 14.97 12.99
N SER A 114 -19.25 14.09 12.49
CA SER A 114 -20.69 14.16 12.78
C SER A 114 -21.02 13.93 14.26
N LEU A 115 -20.15 13.23 14.99
CA LEU A 115 -20.23 13.03 16.44
C LEU A 115 -19.59 14.20 17.24
N GLY A 116 -19.19 15.27 16.55
CA GLY A 116 -18.59 16.47 17.13
C GLY A 116 -17.10 16.35 17.45
N ALA A 117 -16.38 15.42 16.82
CA ALA A 117 -14.94 15.32 16.99
C ALA A 117 -14.22 16.50 16.31
N ASP A 118 -13.13 16.98 16.92
CA ASP A 118 -12.24 17.98 16.32
C ASP A 118 -11.18 17.29 15.42
N LYS A 119 -10.77 16.08 15.79
CA LYS A 119 -9.73 15.28 15.11
C LYS A 119 -10.07 13.79 15.16
N VAL A 120 -9.50 13.03 14.24
CA VAL A 120 -9.45 11.57 14.29
C VAL A 120 -8.03 11.07 14.52
N ALA A 121 -7.90 10.00 15.29
CA ALA A 121 -6.62 9.37 15.55
C ALA A 121 -6.63 7.90 15.18
N THR A 122 -5.47 7.40 14.76
CA THR A 122 -5.27 5.99 14.42
C THR A 122 -3.93 5.50 14.96
N GLY A 123 -3.79 4.19 15.09
CA GLY A 123 -2.53 3.54 15.47
C GLY A 123 -1.54 3.39 14.31
N HIS A 124 -1.44 4.37 13.41
CA HIS A 124 -0.43 4.32 12.35
C HIS A 124 0.92 4.87 12.84
N TYR A 125 2.00 4.21 12.42
CA TYR A 125 3.39 4.66 12.58
C TYR A 125 3.74 5.69 11.50
N ALA A 126 3.19 6.88 11.61
CA ALA A 126 3.51 8.04 10.79
C ALA A 126 3.40 9.28 11.67
N GLN A 127 3.87 10.44 11.21
CA GLN A 127 3.75 11.68 11.96
C GLN A 127 3.10 12.74 11.09
N VAL A 128 2.44 13.70 11.75
CA VAL A 128 1.90 14.89 11.10
C VAL A 128 2.43 16.10 11.85
N SER A 129 3.07 16.98 11.10
CA SER A 129 3.41 18.33 11.55
C SER A 129 2.73 19.35 10.65
N SER A 130 2.86 20.63 11.00
CA SER A 130 2.45 21.71 10.10
C SER A 130 3.50 22.81 10.03
N THR A 131 3.52 23.47 8.89
CA THR A 131 4.33 24.65 8.57
C THR A 131 3.41 25.71 7.97
N PHE A 132 3.93 26.91 7.75
CA PHE A 132 3.19 28.01 7.12
C PHE A 132 3.91 28.44 5.84
N ASP A 133 3.15 28.63 4.77
CA ASP A 133 3.68 29.20 3.54
C ASP A 133 3.94 30.71 3.65
N GLU A 134 4.49 31.31 2.59
CA GLU A 134 4.79 32.74 2.52
C GLU A 134 3.54 33.63 2.68
N ASN A 135 2.35 33.08 2.43
CA ASN A 135 1.05 33.78 2.57
C ASN A 135 0.39 33.53 3.93
N GLY A 136 1.05 32.79 4.83
CA GLY A 136 0.52 32.42 6.15
C GLY A 136 -0.53 31.32 6.12
N LYS A 137 -0.67 30.58 5.01
CA LYS A 137 -1.53 29.39 4.94
C LYS A 137 -0.82 28.23 5.62
N GLU A 138 -1.53 27.55 6.53
CA GLU A 138 -1.02 26.34 7.17
C GLU A 138 -0.96 25.18 6.16
N ILE A 139 0.16 24.47 6.14
CA ILE A 139 0.42 23.29 5.32
C ILE A 139 0.75 22.13 6.27
N PHE A 140 0.06 21.01 6.10
CA PHE A 140 0.29 19.80 6.87
C PHE A 140 1.29 18.89 6.16
N ASN A 141 2.28 18.43 6.91
CA ASN A 141 3.39 17.61 6.43
C ASN A 141 3.19 16.17 6.95
N LEU A 142 3.16 15.19 6.05
CA LEU A 142 3.10 13.76 6.43
C LEU A 142 4.52 13.21 6.50
N LEU A 143 5.00 12.89 7.70
CA LEU A 143 6.35 12.37 7.92
C LEU A 143 6.35 10.87 8.18
N ALA A 144 7.48 10.24 7.88
CA ALA A 144 7.75 8.86 8.24
C ALA A 144 7.65 8.64 9.76
N GLY A 145 7.21 7.45 10.17
CA GLY A 145 7.28 7.05 11.57
C GLY A 145 8.73 6.90 12.03
N LYS A 146 9.03 7.28 13.28
CA LYS A 146 10.38 7.17 13.87
C LYS A 146 10.97 5.75 13.81
N ASP A 147 10.09 4.74 13.87
CA ASP A 147 10.48 3.35 13.66
C ASP A 147 10.48 3.02 12.17
N ASN A 148 11.64 3.13 11.53
CA ASN A 148 11.82 2.86 10.11
C ASN A 148 11.35 1.44 9.68
N ASN A 149 11.33 0.46 10.59
CA ASN A 149 10.85 -0.89 10.27
C ASN A 149 9.32 -1.00 10.27
N LYS A 150 8.65 -0.01 10.89
CA LYS A 150 7.20 0.03 11.09
C LYS A 150 6.55 1.23 10.42
N ASP A 151 7.31 2.20 9.91
CA ASP A 151 6.83 3.36 9.17
C ASP A 151 5.71 2.99 8.19
N GLN A 152 4.56 3.63 8.36
CA GLN A 152 3.33 3.40 7.61
C GLN A 152 2.95 4.61 6.75
N SER A 153 3.82 5.62 6.61
CA SER A 153 3.59 6.76 5.72
C SER A 153 3.24 6.33 4.28
N TYR A 154 3.83 5.23 3.78
CA TYR A 154 3.49 4.65 2.48
C TYR A 154 2.00 4.35 2.33
N PHE A 155 1.35 3.80 3.35
CA PHE A 155 -0.06 3.47 3.28
C PHE A 155 -0.97 4.71 3.40
N LEU A 156 -0.41 5.84 3.80
CA LEU A 156 -1.08 7.13 3.96
C LEU A 156 -0.73 8.10 2.83
N CYS A 157 -0.02 7.64 1.80
CA CYS A 157 0.53 8.47 0.71
C CYS A 157 -0.52 9.15 -0.18
N GLN A 158 -1.79 8.79 0.01
CA GLN A 158 -2.95 9.29 -0.72
C GLN A 158 -3.87 10.17 0.15
N LEU A 159 -3.41 10.60 1.35
CA LEU A 159 -4.15 11.55 2.17
C LEU A 159 -4.03 12.98 1.61
N SER A 160 -5.14 13.71 1.63
CA SER A 160 -5.18 15.14 1.27
C SER A 160 -4.79 16.04 2.45
N GLN A 161 -4.50 17.31 2.16
CA GLN A 161 -4.29 18.35 3.18
C GLN A 161 -5.48 18.44 4.15
N ASP A 162 -6.72 18.36 3.64
CA ASP A 162 -7.92 18.40 4.47
C ASP A 162 -8.01 17.21 5.44
N GLN A 163 -7.63 16.01 4.99
CA GLN A 163 -7.59 14.81 5.82
C GLN A 163 -6.47 14.88 6.85
N LEU A 164 -5.27 15.31 6.45
CA LEU A 164 -4.13 15.48 7.37
C LEU A 164 -4.42 16.55 8.44
N SER A 165 -5.10 17.63 8.06
CA SER A 165 -5.54 18.66 9.00
C SER A 165 -6.47 18.15 10.08
N LYS A 166 -7.04 16.95 9.94
CA LYS A 166 -7.93 16.32 10.93
C LYS A 166 -7.34 15.04 11.53
N ALA A 167 -6.16 14.60 11.08
CA ALA A 167 -5.54 13.36 11.50
C ALA A 167 -4.58 13.56 12.69
N LEU A 168 -4.47 12.55 13.54
CA LEU A 168 -3.48 12.42 14.60
C LEU A 168 -2.86 11.02 14.57
N PHE A 169 -1.54 10.95 14.77
CA PHE A 169 -0.78 9.71 14.85
C PHE A 169 0.10 9.66 16.12
N PRO A 170 -0.51 9.46 17.30
CA PRO A 170 0.20 9.63 18.58
C PRO A 170 1.38 8.67 18.81
N ILE A 171 1.44 7.56 18.08
CA ILE A 171 2.53 6.58 18.20
C ILE A 171 3.63 6.76 17.16
N GLY A 172 3.52 7.76 16.26
CA GLY A 172 4.50 8.03 15.21
C GLY A 172 5.92 8.28 15.73
N GLU A 173 6.01 8.82 16.95
CA GLU A 173 7.25 9.15 17.67
C GLU A 173 7.81 8.00 18.52
N LEU A 174 7.15 6.84 18.47
CA LEU A 174 7.48 5.68 19.29
C LEU A 174 7.92 4.52 18.40
N THR A 175 8.83 3.72 18.94
CA THR A 175 9.16 2.42 18.37
C THR A 175 8.14 1.37 18.77
N LYS A 176 7.98 0.32 17.96
CA LYS A 176 7.06 -0.79 18.31
C LYS A 176 7.36 -1.41 19.68
N PRO A 177 8.63 -1.62 20.07
CA PRO A 177 8.94 -2.06 21.44
C PRO A 177 8.43 -1.10 22.51
N GLN A 178 8.59 0.22 22.34
CA GLN A 178 8.08 1.21 23.30
C GLN A 178 6.55 1.18 23.40
N VAL A 179 5.85 1.05 22.27
CA VAL A 179 4.37 0.89 22.26
C VAL A 179 3.97 -0.35 23.05
N ARG A 180 4.64 -1.49 22.84
CA ARG A 180 4.36 -2.71 23.60
C ARG A 180 4.68 -2.58 25.09
N GLU A 181 5.76 -1.88 25.44
CA GLU A 181 6.12 -1.65 26.84
C GLU A 181 5.05 -0.83 27.55
N ILE A 182 4.63 0.29 26.96
CA ILE A 182 3.53 1.12 27.48
C ILE A 182 2.29 0.23 27.70
N ALA A 183 1.90 -0.56 26.70
CA ALA A 183 0.73 -1.43 26.80
C ALA A 183 0.83 -2.44 27.95
N LYS A 184 2.04 -2.97 28.23
CA LYS A 184 2.29 -3.88 29.35
C LYS A 184 2.24 -3.17 30.69
N GLU A 185 2.87 -2.01 30.81
CA GLU A 185 2.90 -1.20 32.04
C GLU A 185 1.48 -0.84 32.51
N ILE A 186 0.61 -0.44 31.59
CA ILE A 186 -0.79 -0.16 31.92
C ILE A 186 -1.66 -1.43 31.95
N GLY A 187 -1.12 -2.60 31.57
CA GLY A 187 -1.77 -3.90 31.60
C GLY A 187 -2.92 -4.09 30.60
N LEU A 188 -2.81 -3.58 29.38
CA LEU A 188 -3.82 -3.79 28.33
C LEU A 188 -3.91 -5.25 27.92
N VAL A 189 -5.12 -5.75 27.64
CA VAL A 189 -5.35 -7.09 27.08
C VAL A 189 -4.61 -7.30 25.75
N THR A 190 -4.43 -6.22 24.98
CA THR A 190 -3.76 -6.24 23.68
C THR A 190 -2.23 -6.24 23.75
N ALA A 191 -1.61 -6.17 24.93
CA ALA A 191 -0.16 -5.96 25.08
C ALA A 191 0.71 -7.01 24.37
N ASP A 192 0.32 -8.28 24.47
CA ASP A 192 1.01 -9.42 23.86
C ASP A 192 0.36 -9.88 22.54
N LYS A 193 -0.70 -9.20 22.09
CA LYS A 193 -1.38 -9.53 20.84
C LYS A 193 -0.44 -9.35 19.65
N LYS A 194 -0.43 -10.33 18.74
CA LYS A 194 0.38 -10.26 17.52
C LYS A 194 -0.17 -9.22 16.57
N ASP A 195 0.71 -8.62 15.77
CA ASP A 195 0.28 -7.67 14.74
C ASP A 195 -0.58 -8.39 13.70
N SER A 196 -1.67 -7.76 13.28
CA SER A 196 -2.54 -8.28 12.22
C SER A 196 -1.71 -8.58 10.96
N GLN A 197 -1.95 -9.74 10.36
CA GLN A 197 -1.34 -10.19 9.09
C GLN A 197 -2.46 -10.41 8.08
N GLY A 198 -2.20 -10.14 6.80
CA GLY A 198 -3.17 -10.32 5.71
C GLY A 198 -3.75 -9.00 5.20
N LEU A 199 -4.81 -9.10 4.40
CA LEU A 199 -5.53 -7.95 3.88
C LEU A 199 -6.27 -7.23 5.02
N CYS A 200 -6.17 -5.91 5.08
CA CYS A 200 -6.77 -5.13 6.18
C CYS A 200 -8.28 -5.44 6.28
N PHE A 201 -8.75 -5.81 7.47
CA PHE A 201 -10.15 -6.15 7.81
C PHE A 201 -10.74 -7.45 7.25
N ILE A 202 -10.16 -8.08 6.23
CA ILE A 202 -10.60 -9.40 5.76
C ILE A 202 -9.98 -10.52 6.62
N GLY A 203 -8.80 -10.26 7.21
CA GLY A 203 -8.12 -11.18 8.11
C GLY A 203 -7.07 -12.05 7.40
N LYS A 204 -6.73 -13.18 8.02
CA LYS A 204 -5.76 -14.14 7.46
C LYS A 204 -6.44 -14.97 6.37
N VAL A 205 -6.42 -14.47 5.14
CA VAL A 205 -6.85 -15.19 3.94
C VAL A 205 -5.69 -15.31 2.95
N SER A 206 -5.62 -16.44 2.26
CA SER A 206 -4.75 -16.56 1.08
C SER A 206 -5.35 -15.74 -0.05
N LEU A 207 -4.61 -14.75 -0.57
CA LEU A 207 -5.08 -13.88 -1.65
C LEU A 207 -5.62 -14.68 -2.87
N PRO A 208 -4.94 -15.74 -3.37
CA PRO A 208 -5.52 -16.59 -4.42
C PRO A 208 -6.89 -17.19 -4.06
N GLN A 209 -7.09 -17.65 -2.82
CA GLN A 209 -8.39 -18.20 -2.38
C GLN A 209 -9.46 -17.10 -2.29
N PHE A 210 -9.07 -15.90 -1.84
CA PHE A 210 -9.97 -14.75 -1.81
C PHE A 210 -10.44 -14.39 -3.22
N LEU A 211 -9.51 -14.29 -4.16
CA LEU A 211 -9.82 -13.91 -5.53
C LEU A 211 -10.66 -14.96 -6.28
N GLN A 212 -10.58 -16.24 -5.89
CA GLN A 212 -11.37 -17.32 -6.52
C GLN A 212 -12.88 -17.26 -6.24
N GLN A 213 -13.33 -16.39 -5.33
CA GLN A 213 -14.76 -16.19 -5.07
C GLN A 213 -15.49 -15.52 -6.22
N GLN A 214 -14.80 -14.67 -6.99
CA GLN A 214 -15.38 -13.96 -8.13
C GLN A 214 -14.61 -14.20 -9.43
N LEU A 215 -13.30 -14.48 -9.36
CA LEU A 215 -12.49 -14.75 -10.55
C LEU A 215 -12.42 -16.25 -10.81
N VAL A 216 -12.96 -16.66 -11.95
CA VAL A 216 -12.95 -18.06 -12.39
C VAL A 216 -11.53 -18.51 -12.73
N PRO A 217 -11.01 -19.58 -12.12
CA PRO A 217 -9.73 -20.16 -12.51
C PRO A 217 -9.75 -20.64 -13.96
N LYS A 218 -8.68 -20.32 -14.69
CA LYS A 218 -8.48 -20.75 -16.08
C LYS A 218 -7.06 -21.24 -16.24
N GLU A 219 -6.91 -22.48 -16.71
CA GLU A 219 -5.59 -23.04 -16.94
C GLU A 219 -4.83 -22.22 -18.01
N GLY A 220 -3.57 -21.90 -17.72
CA GLY A 220 -2.66 -21.16 -18.58
C GLY A 220 -1.25 -21.75 -18.54
N GLU A 221 -0.36 -21.25 -19.39
CA GLU A 221 1.00 -21.75 -19.53
C GLU A 221 2.04 -20.86 -18.84
N ILE A 222 3.10 -21.48 -18.32
CA ILE A 222 4.28 -20.80 -17.78
C ILE A 222 5.40 -20.90 -18.81
N VAL A 223 5.89 -19.75 -19.29
CA VAL A 223 6.94 -19.64 -20.29
C VAL A 223 8.19 -19.01 -19.67
N GLU A 224 9.32 -19.71 -19.73
CA GLU A 224 10.62 -19.20 -19.30
C GLU A 224 11.29 -18.40 -20.41
N ILE A 225 11.71 -17.17 -20.08
CA ILE A 225 12.53 -16.32 -20.94
C ILE A 225 13.98 -16.38 -20.44
N PHE A 226 14.89 -16.80 -21.32
CA PHE A 226 16.30 -16.97 -21.00
C PHE A 226 17.05 -15.62 -20.96
N LYS A 227 18.08 -15.51 -20.12
CA LYS A 227 18.86 -14.28 -19.90
C LYS A 227 19.59 -13.80 -21.15
N ASP A 228 19.92 -14.69 -22.07
CA ASP A 228 20.57 -14.45 -23.35
C ASP A 228 19.57 -14.16 -24.50
N SER A 229 18.29 -13.98 -24.17
CA SER A 229 17.28 -13.62 -25.16
C SER A 229 17.67 -12.33 -25.91
N PRO A 230 17.54 -12.29 -27.26
CA PRO A 230 17.76 -11.09 -28.04
C PRO A 230 16.92 -9.88 -27.59
N LEU A 231 15.77 -10.14 -26.94
CA LEU A 231 14.89 -9.10 -26.37
C LEU A 231 15.60 -8.21 -25.33
N PHE A 232 16.66 -8.71 -24.69
CA PHE A 232 17.47 -7.95 -23.73
C PHE A 232 18.73 -7.33 -24.34
N SER A 233 18.99 -7.62 -25.61
CA SER A 233 20.20 -7.18 -26.33
C SER A 233 20.00 -5.90 -27.14
N GLU A 234 18.80 -5.30 -27.11
CA GLU A 234 18.54 -3.99 -27.73
C GLU A 234 19.37 -2.92 -27.00
N GLY A 235 20.33 -2.33 -27.71
CA GLY A 235 21.05 -1.15 -27.22
C GLY A 235 20.11 0.05 -27.03
N MET A 236 20.50 1.02 -26.20
CA MET A 236 19.72 2.25 -26.06
C MET A 236 19.67 3.01 -27.40
N PRO A 237 18.48 3.27 -27.95
CA PRO A 237 18.35 4.13 -29.10
C PRO A 237 18.70 5.57 -28.73
N LYS A 238 18.86 6.43 -29.74
CA LYS A 238 18.98 7.87 -29.50
C LYS A 238 17.59 8.46 -29.28
N PHE A 239 17.42 9.19 -28.19
CA PHE A 239 16.20 9.94 -27.88
C PHE A 239 16.39 11.42 -28.20
N TYR A 240 15.31 12.10 -28.58
CA TYR A 240 15.30 13.53 -28.88
C TYR A 240 14.71 14.37 -27.73
N SER A 241 14.14 13.72 -26.71
CA SER A 241 13.67 14.35 -25.49
C SER A 241 13.82 13.43 -24.29
N GLN A 242 13.83 14.01 -23.08
CA GLN A 242 13.81 13.26 -21.83
C GLN A 242 12.55 12.38 -21.73
N GLN A 243 11.41 12.86 -22.24
CA GLN A 243 10.15 12.11 -22.20
C GLN A 243 10.24 10.82 -23.02
N GLU A 244 10.80 10.88 -24.24
CA GLU A 244 11.00 9.69 -25.09
C GLU A 244 11.90 8.63 -24.41
N GLU A 245 12.96 9.09 -23.74
CA GLU A 245 13.84 8.20 -22.99
C GLU A 245 13.10 7.52 -21.83
N LEU A 246 12.34 8.28 -21.05
CA LEU A 246 11.57 7.75 -19.91
C LEU A 246 10.45 6.81 -20.36
N GLU A 247 9.78 7.11 -21.47
CA GLU A 247 8.80 6.22 -22.11
C GLU A 247 9.45 4.88 -22.48
N PHE A 248 10.65 4.93 -23.06
CA PHE A 248 11.41 3.72 -23.37
C PHE A 248 11.83 2.96 -22.10
N LEU A 249 12.40 3.64 -21.09
CA LEU A 249 12.91 3.02 -19.86
C LEU A 249 11.81 2.41 -18.98
N SER A 250 10.59 2.92 -19.05
CA SER A 250 9.43 2.42 -18.28
C SER A 250 8.59 1.38 -19.04
N ARG A 251 8.79 1.23 -20.35
CA ARG A 251 7.97 0.37 -21.22
C ARG A 251 7.87 -1.07 -20.74
N LYS A 252 6.78 -1.73 -21.13
CA LYS A 252 6.60 -3.17 -20.94
C LYS A 252 7.24 -3.89 -22.11
N ILE A 253 8.06 -4.89 -21.83
CA ILE A 253 8.52 -5.82 -22.87
C ILE A 253 7.35 -6.76 -23.18
N HIS A 254 6.95 -6.80 -24.44
CA HIS A 254 5.90 -7.69 -24.91
C HIS A 254 6.52 -9.03 -25.33
N TYR A 255 6.39 -10.02 -24.47
CA TYR A 255 6.85 -11.38 -24.74
C TYR A 255 5.78 -12.17 -25.48
N LYS A 256 6.22 -13.04 -26.38
CA LYS A 256 5.40 -14.04 -27.05
C LYS A 256 5.79 -15.41 -26.52
N LYS A 257 4.86 -16.37 -26.60
CA LYS A 257 5.14 -17.77 -26.28
C LYS A 257 6.37 -18.32 -27.01
N SER A 258 6.59 -17.89 -28.25
CA SER A 258 7.74 -18.29 -29.10
C SER A 258 9.09 -17.79 -28.60
N ASP A 259 9.12 -16.80 -27.70
CA ASP A 259 10.35 -16.17 -27.24
C ASP A 259 11.03 -16.97 -26.11
N GLY A 260 10.38 -18.04 -25.64
CA GLY A 260 10.82 -18.83 -24.51
C GLY A 260 10.41 -20.29 -24.58
N LYS A 261 10.60 -20.98 -23.46
CA LYS A 261 10.27 -22.40 -23.31
C LYS A 261 9.08 -22.58 -22.37
N VAL A 262 8.08 -23.37 -22.77
CA VAL A 262 7.01 -23.77 -21.85
C VAL A 262 7.57 -24.72 -20.80
N ILE A 263 7.45 -24.36 -19.52
CA ILE A 263 8.01 -25.10 -18.38
C ILE A 263 6.96 -25.54 -17.36
N GLY A 264 5.71 -25.14 -17.51
CA GLY A 264 4.65 -25.49 -16.57
C GLY A 264 3.29 -24.91 -16.94
N LYS A 265 2.35 -25.04 -16.01
CA LYS A 265 0.98 -24.53 -16.11
C LYS A 265 0.57 -23.83 -14.82
N HIS A 266 -0.40 -22.93 -14.91
CA HIS A 266 -0.98 -22.22 -13.76
C HIS A 266 -2.51 -22.15 -13.87
N GLN A 267 -3.19 -21.70 -12.81
CA GLN A 267 -4.67 -21.68 -12.73
C GLN A 267 -5.29 -20.30 -13.07
N GLY A 268 -4.55 -19.42 -13.75
CA GLY A 268 -4.99 -18.08 -14.15
C GLY A 268 -3.92 -17.03 -13.89
N ALA A 269 -3.62 -16.19 -14.88
CA ALA A 269 -2.53 -15.21 -14.79
C ALA A 269 -2.83 -14.08 -13.79
N GLN A 270 -4.12 -13.80 -13.56
CA GLN A 270 -4.63 -12.82 -12.60
C GLN A 270 -4.23 -13.12 -11.14
N PHE A 271 -3.96 -14.39 -10.79
CA PHE A 271 -3.63 -14.76 -9.41
C PHE A 271 -2.15 -14.55 -9.05
N PHE A 272 -1.37 -14.03 -9.98
CA PHE A 272 0.06 -13.87 -9.83
C PHE A 272 0.48 -12.41 -9.96
N THR A 273 1.54 -12.05 -9.25
CA THR A 273 2.13 -10.69 -9.26
C THR A 273 3.52 -10.71 -9.88
N ILE A 274 3.91 -9.62 -10.56
CA ILE A 274 5.29 -9.45 -11.05
C ILE A 274 6.29 -9.57 -9.89
N GLY A 275 7.37 -10.32 -10.09
CA GLY A 275 8.38 -10.64 -9.08
C GLY A 275 8.00 -11.72 -8.09
N GLN A 276 6.84 -12.35 -8.22
CA GLN A 276 6.51 -13.53 -7.43
C GLN A 276 7.36 -14.74 -7.88
N SER A 277 7.92 -15.47 -6.92
CA SER A 277 8.64 -16.74 -7.16
C SER A 277 7.98 -17.97 -6.54
N LYS A 278 7.20 -17.77 -5.48
CA LYS A 278 6.51 -18.85 -4.77
C LYS A 278 5.18 -19.19 -5.45
N GLY A 279 4.76 -20.46 -5.33
CA GLY A 279 3.45 -20.92 -5.85
C GLY A 279 3.41 -21.20 -7.35
N LEU A 280 4.56 -21.18 -8.04
CA LEU A 280 4.64 -21.48 -9.48
C LEU A 280 4.58 -22.98 -9.80
N GLY A 281 4.92 -23.85 -8.84
CA GLY A 281 4.87 -25.31 -9.04
C GLY A 281 5.88 -25.86 -10.07
N ILE A 282 6.93 -25.08 -10.39
CA ILE A 282 7.99 -25.42 -11.35
C ILE A 282 9.29 -25.80 -10.62
N GLY A 283 10.08 -26.70 -11.21
CA GLY A 283 11.34 -27.18 -10.67
C GLY A 283 12.36 -27.51 -11.77
N GLY A 284 13.59 -27.85 -11.38
CA GLY A 284 14.68 -28.15 -12.33
C GLY A 284 15.57 -26.97 -12.73
N HIS A 285 15.46 -25.84 -12.01
CA HIS A 285 16.28 -24.64 -12.19
C HIS A 285 17.39 -24.57 -11.12
N LYS A 286 18.49 -23.87 -11.43
CA LYS A 286 19.58 -23.60 -10.46
C LYS A 286 19.17 -22.56 -9.44
N GLU A 287 18.43 -21.53 -9.88
CA GLU A 287 17.86 -20.48 -9.04
C GLU A 287 16.33 -20.50 -9.10
N SER A 288 15.68 -19.75 -8.22
CA SER A 288 14.23 -19.58 -8.31
C SER A 288 13.85 -18.76 -9.54
N CYS A 289 12.74 -19.13 -10.20
CA CYS A 289 12.15 -18.31 -11.25
C CYS A 289 11.23 -17.25 -10.67
N PHE A 290 11.23 -16.07 -11.29
CA PHE A 290 10.41 -14.92 -10.92
C PHE A 290 9.53 -14.53 -12.09
N ILE A 291 8.28 -14.16 -11.83
CA ILE A 291 7.39 -13.64 -12.87
C ILE A 291 7.90 -12.29 -13.36
N ILE A 292 8.17 -12.18 -14.66
CA ILE A 292 8.66 -10.95 -15.30
C ILE A 292 7.57 -10.26 -16.13
N SER A 293 6.56 -11.00 -16.57
CA SER A 293 5.42 -10.44 -17.31
C SER A 293 4.22 -11.38 -17.26
N ARG A 294 3.04 -10.83 -17.54
CA ARG A 294 1.76 -11.53 -17.63
C ARG A 294 1.06 -11.11 -18.90
N ASP A 295 0.59 -12.07 -19.67
CA ASP A 295 -0.28 -11.88 -20.82
C ASP A 295 -1.69 -12.36 -20.44
N MET A 296 -2.55 -11.39 -20.14
CA MET A 296 -3.92 -11.64 -19.71
C MET A 296 -4.83 -12.12 -20.85
N GLU A 297 -4.51 -11.78 -22.10
CA GLU A 297 -5.30 -12.15 -23.27
C GLU A 297 -5.13 -13.64 -23.59
N ASN A 298 -3.87 -14.10 -23.64
CA ASN A 298 -3.54 -15.49 -23.90
C ASN A 298 -3.47 -16.36 -22.64
N ASN A 299 -3.62 -15.76 -21.46
CA ASN A 299 -3.49 -16.42 -20.15
C ASN A 299 -2.13 -17.12 -20.01
N ILE A 300 -1.05 -16.36 -20.20
CA ILE A 300 0.34 -16.84 -20.11
C ILE A 300 1.07 -16.03 -19.03
N ILE A 301 1.86 -16.70 -18.21
CA ILE A 301 2.84 -16.02 -17.35
C ILE A 301 4.26 -16.27 -17.87
N PHE A 302 5.04 -15.19 -17.94
CA PHE A 302 6.44 -15.24 -18.33
C PHE A 302 7.32 -15.16 -17.09
N VAL A 303 8.32 -16.03 -17.01
CA VAL A 303 9.26 -16.09 -15.89
C VAL A 303 10.71 -15.95 -16.34
N GLY A 304 11.55 -15.41 -15.48
CA GLY A 304 13.00 -15.39 -15.64
C GLY A 304 13.68 -16.05 -14.45
N GLU A 305 14.74 -16.83 -14.69
CA GLU A 305 15.51 -17.49 -13.64
C GLU A 305 16.45 -16.51 -12.91
N GLY A 306 16.42 -16.51 -11.59
CA GLY A 306 17.31 -15.76 -10.71
C GLY A 306 16.92 -14.29 -10.53
N HIS A 307 17.38 -13.71 -9.43
CA HIS A 307 17.10 -12.30 -9.10
C HIS A 307 17.69 -11.34 -10.12
N SER A 308 18.75 -11.72 -10.83
CA SER A 308 19.44 -10.93 -11.86
C SER A 308 18.82 -11.03 -13.26
N SER A 309 17.63 -11.64 -13.40
CA SER A 309 16.97 -11.72 -14.70
C SER A 309 16.74 -10.32 -15.29
N PRO A 310 17.18 -10.04 -16.53
CA PRO A 310 17.03 -8.71 -17.13
C PRO A 310 15.57 -8.24 -17.22
N GLY A 311 14.65 -9.15 -17.56
CA GLY A 311 13.22 -8.84 -17.65
C GLY A 311 12.54 -8.46 -16.33
N LEU A 312 13.23 -8.64 -15.20
CA LEU A 312 12.71 -8.29 -13.88
C LEU A 312 13.01 -6.84 -13.48
N HIS A 313 14.00 -6.19 -14.12
CA HIS A 313 14.48 -4.88 -13.71
C HIS A 313 14.05 -3.78 -14.66
N LYS A 314 13.71 -2.62 -14.11
CA LYS A 314 13.44 -1.40 -14.87
C LYS A 314 14.14 -0.22 -14.23
N LYS A 315 14.64 0.69 -15.06
CA LYS A 315 15.26 1.94 -14.59
C LYS A 315 14.23 3.03 -14.31
N ALA A 316 13.06 2.98 -14.95
CA ALA A 316 11.99 3.92 -14.71
C ALA A 316 10.63 3.23 -14.52
N LEU A 317 9.71 3.92 -13.85
CA LEU A 317 8.29 3.60 -13.83
C LEU A 317 7.47 4.77 -14.37
N LYS A 318 6.27 4.47 -14.88
CA LYS A 318 5.31 5.45 -15.39
C LYS A 318 4.07 5.46 -14.48
N MET A 319 3.51 6.64 -14.30
CA MET A 319 2.22 6.89 -13.70
C MET A 319 1.43 7.80 -14.63
N ASP A 320 0.14 7.56 -14.79
CA ASP A 320 -0.71 8.49 -15.53
C ASP A 320 -0.92 9.76 -14.70
N ALA A 321 -0.92 10.93 -15.34
CA ALA A 321 -0.98 12.20 -14.61
C ALA A 321 -2.28 12.35 -13.79
N SER A 322 -3.36 11.68 -14.18
CA SER A 322 -4.64 11.63 -13.45
C SER A 322 -4.60 10.75 -12.19
N GLU A 323 -3.64 9.83 -12.11
CA GLU A 323 -3.46 8.89 -11.00
C GLU A 323 -2.36 9.35 -10.02
N VAL A 324 -1.84 10.57 -10.22
CA VAL A 324 -0.86 11.21 -9.34
C VAL A 324 -1.56 12.06 -8.28
N HIS A 325 -1.17 11.84 -7.03
CA HIS A 325 -1.65 12.54 -5.85
C HIS A 325 -0.50 13.27 -5.17
N TRP A 326 -0.64 14.58 -5.01
CA TRP A 326 0.28 15.39 -4.24
C TRP A 326 -0.27 15.60 -2.83
N VAL A 327 0.47 15.14 -1.82
CA VAL A 327 0.19 15.53 -0.44
C VAL A 327 0.63 16.98 -0.25
N ARG A 328 1.80 17.32 -0.77
CA ARG A 328 2.33 18.69 -0.84
C ARG A 328 1.97 19.34 -2.17
N GLU A 329 0.75 19.86 -2.25
CA GLU A 329 0.23 20.52 -3.45
C GLU A 329 1.07 21.74 -3.88
N ASP A 330 1.71 22.41 -2.93
CA ASP A 330 2.62 23.53 -3.14
C ASP A 330 3.95 23.12 -3.80
N MET A 331 4.29 21.83 -3.76
CA MET A 331 5.49 21.26 -4.38
C MET A 331 5.20 20.60 -5.73
N LYS A 332 3.95 20.69 -6.20
CA LYS A 332 3.54 20.09 -7.47
C LYS A 332 4.35 20.67 -8.62
N LEU A 333 4.94 19.77 -9.41
CA LEU A 333 5.73 20.12 -10.58
C LEU A 333 4.83 20.62 -11.73
N GLU A 334 5.34 21.61 -12.47
CA GLU A 334 4.79 22.02 -13.75
C GLU A 334 5.18 21.04 -14.87
N ASN A 335 4.54 21.15 -16.03
CA ASN A 335 4.87 20.34 -17.20
C ASN A 335 6.34 20.55 -17.64
N GLY A 336 7.08 19.46 -17.77
CA GLY A 336 8.52 19.47 -18.05
C GLY A 336 9.39 19.64 -16.80
N GLY A 337 8.80 19.81 -15.62
CA GLY A 337 9.51 19.94 -14.36
C GLY A 337 10.06 18.61 -13.84
N SER A 338 11.12 18.69 -13.02
CA SER A 338 11.73 17.53 -12.38
C SER A 338 12.19 17.83 -10.96
N MET A 339 12.33 16.79 -10.13
CA MET A 339 12.76 16.90 -8.74
C MET A 339 13.53 15.64 -8.31
N GLU A 340 14.66 15.83 -7.63
CA GLU A 340 15.34 14.73 -6.95
C GLU A 340 14.54 14.29 -5.73
N VAL A 341 14.32 12.99 -5.61
CA VAL A 341 13.50 12.41 -4.55
C VAL A 341 14.07 11.09 -4.06
N MET A 342 13.62 10.68 -2.89
CA MET A 342 13.72 9.31 -2.42
C MET A 342 12.39 8.60 -2.69
N ALA A 343 12.38 7.46 -3.38
CA ALA A 343 11.17 6.78 -3.79
C ALA A 343 11.12 5.31 -3.37
N ARG A 344 9.92 4.80 -3.14
CA ARG A 344 9.62 3.37 -2.99
C ARG A 344 8.29 3.04 -3.63
N PHE A 345 8.13 1.80 -4.06
CA PHE A 345 6.89 1.32 -4.70
C PHE A 345 6.34 0.04 -4.07
N ARG A 346 6.92 -0.36 -2.94
CA ARG A 346 6.46 -1.46 -2.10
C ARG A 346 6.67 -1.11 -0.64
N TYR A 347 5.74 -1.57 0.20
CA TYR A 347 5.90 -1.47 1.64
C TYR A 347 7.15 -2.23 2.10
N ARG A 348 7.95 -1.61 2.98
CA ARG A 348 9.26 -2.09 3.48
C ARG A 348 10.39 -2.18 2.45
N GLN A 349 10.19 -1.73 1.22
CA GLN A 349 11.31 -1.45 0.34
C GLN A 349 12.09 -0.26 0.92
N ALA A 350 13.42 -0.38 0.98
CA ALA A 350 14.28 0.75 1.32
C ALA A 350 14.08 1.86 0.28
N LEU A 351 14.06 3.11 0.72
CA LEU A 351 13.97 4.25 -0.19
C LEU A 351 15.15 4.25 -1.17
N GLN A 352 14.86 4.54 -2.43
CA GLN A 352 15.82 4.55 -3.53
C GLN A 352 15.94 5.98 -4.07
N LYS A 353 17.16 6.39 -4.38
CA LYS A 353 17.39 7.67 -5.06
C LYS A 353 16.78 7.63 -6.46
N ALA A 354 16.05 8.69 -6.79
CA ALA A 354 15.39 8.80 -8.08
C ALA A 354 15.17 10.27 -8.46
N VAL A 355 14.83 10.49 -9.72
CA VAL A 355 14.33 11.77 -10.22
C VAL A 355 12.89 11.58 -10.66
N LEU A 356 12.00 12.40 -10.09
CA LEU A 356 10.61 12.51 -10.51
C LEU A 356 10.54 13.51 -11.68
N TYR A 357 9.85 13.14 -12.75
CA TYR A 357 9.57 13.99 -13.91
C TYR A 357 8.05 14.12 -14.09
N GLN A 358 7.58 15.33 -14.37
CA GLN A 358 6.17 15.61 -14.65
C GLN A 358 5.99 16.06 -16.09
N PHE A 359 5.08 15.43 -16.82
CA PHE A 359 4.62 15.86 -18.13
C PHE A 359 3.09 16.00 -18.15
N GLU A 360 2.53 16.51 -19.25
CA GLU A 360 1.09 16.79 -19.38
C GLU A 360 0.21 15.57 -19.11
N ASN A 361 0.57 14.41 -19.65
CA ASN A 361 -0.24 13.19 -19.59
C ASN A 361 0.32 12.10 -18.67
N ALA A 362 1.56 12.24 -18.21
CA ALA A 362 2.24 11.21 -17.42
C ALA A 362 3.30 11.80 -16.51
N SER A 363 3.60 11.06 -15.46
CA SER A 363 4.75 11.30 -14.58
C SER A 363 5.64 10.06 -14.57
N TYR A 364 6.94 10.26 -14.41
CA TYR A 364 7.91 9.19 -14.40
C TYR A 364 8.80 9.31 -13.17
N ILE A 365 9.20 8.18 -12.60
CA ILE A 365 10.26 8.11 -11.61
C ILE A 365 11.39 7.32 -12.25
N GLU A 366 12.53 7.98 -12.48
CA GLU A 366 13.76 7.35 -12.94
C GLU A 366 14.67 7.09 -11.74
N PHE A 367 14.97 5.83 -11.49
CA PHE A 367 15.85 5.42 -10.41
C PHE A 367 17.32 5.52 -10.85
N GLU A 368 18.19 5.88 -9.90
CA GLU A 368 19.65 5.86 -10.11
C GLU A 368 20.12 4.44 -10.46
N GLU A 369 19.60 3.44 -9.74
CA GLU A 369 19.85 2.01 -9.96
C GLU A 369 18.57 1.28 -10.40
N PRO A 370 18.64 0.36 -11.39
CA PRO A 370 17.47 -0.41 -11.84
C PRO A 370 16.77 -1.17 -10.71
N GLN A 371 15.45 -1.05 -10.68
CA GLN A 371 14.62 -1.61 -9.63
C GLN A 371 13.92 -2.88 -10.10
N SER A 372 13.92 -3.88 -9.23
CA SER A 372 13.35 -5.21 -9.49
C SER A 372 11.85 -5.25 -9.18
N ALA A 373 11.09 -5.91 -10.06
CA ALA A 373 9.68 -6.26 -9.87
C ALA A 373 8.74 -5.06 -9.63
N ILE A 374 8.82 -4.07 -10.52
CA ILE A 374 7.83 -2.99 -10.57
C ILE A 374 6.51 -3.57 -11.08
N ALA A 375 5.47 -3.49 -10.25
CA ALA A 375 4.15 -4.06 -10.55
C ALA A 375 3.10 -2.95 -10.72
N GLU A 376 2.34 -3.03 -11.80
CA GLU A 376 1.23 -2.11 -12.10
C GLU A 376 0.11 -2.25 -11.07
N GLY A 377 -0.58 -1.14 -10.80
CA GLY A 377 -1.62 -1.07 -9.76
C GLY A 377 -1.07 -0.86 -8.34
N GLN A 378 0.23 -1.06 -8.11
CA GLN A 378 0.88 -0.60 -6.88
C GLN A 378 1.08 0.92 -6.92
N PHE A 379 1.35 1.51 -5.76
CA PHE A 379 1.65 2.93 -5.63
C PHE A 379 3.16 3.14 -5.58
N ALA A 380 3.67 4.09 -6.36
CA ALA A 380 4.97 4.68 -6.10
C ALA A 380 4.78 5.91 -5.21
N ALA A 381 5.51 5.98 -4.10
CA ALA A 381 5.52 7.13 -3.19
C ALA A 381 6.91 7.75 -3.15
N TRP A 382 6.97 9.08 -3.14
CA TRP A 382 8.22 9.84 -3.11
C TRP A 382 8.30 10.79 -1.92
N TYR A 383 9.53 10.99 -1.49
CA TYR A 383 9.90 11.62 -0.24
C TYR A 383 11.03 12.61 -0.46
N ILE A 384 11.04 13.66 0.36
CA ILE A 384 12.20 14.53 0.58
C ILE A 384 12.53 14.44 2.06
N ASP A 385 13.76 14.05 2.36
CA ASP A 385 14.17 13.68 3.72
C ASP A 385 13.20 12.63 4.33
N GLU A 386 12.50 13.00 5.40
CA GLU A 386 11.52 12.14 6.08
C GLU A 386 10.06 12.44 5.67
N GLU A 387 9.82 13.46 4.85
CA GLU A 387 8.49 13.90 4.45
C GLU A 387 8.01 13.21 3.18
N LEU A 388 6.78 12.69 3.22
CA LEU A 388 6.07 12.17 2.06
C LEU A 388 5.47 13.33 1.27
N ILE A 389 5.91 13.48 0.02
CA ILE A 389 5.52 14.61 -0.83
C ILE A 389 4.34 14.24 -1.72
N GLY A 390 4.32 13.02 -2.24
CA GLY A 390 3.23 12.54 -3.09
C GLY A 390 3.36 11.07 -3.44
N SER A 391 2.39 10.60 -4.23
CA SER A 391 2.36 9.25 -4.76
C SER A 391 1.58 9.16 -6.07
N GLY A 392 1.67 8.03 -6.75
CA GLY A 392 0.80 7.73 -7.89
C GLY A 392 0.72 6.25 -8.20
N VAL A 393 -0.32 5.86 -8.94
CA VAL A 393 -0.52 4.46 -9.33
C VAL A 393 0.35 4.11 -10.52
N ILE A 394 1.10 3.02 -10.42
CA ILE A 394 1.98 2.53 -11.49
C ILE A 394 1.13 1.97 -12.66
N ALA A 395 1.48 2.39 -13.88
CA ALA A 395 0.77 2.08 -15.13
C ALA A 395 1.55 1.15 -16.08
#